data_AF-A0A955WSD3-F1
#
_entry.id   AF-A0A955WSD3-F1
#
_cell.length_a   1.000
_cell.length_b   1.000
_cell.length_c   1.000
_cell.angle_alpha   90.00
_cell.angle_beta   90.00
_cell.angle_gamma   90.00
#
_symmetry.space_group_name_H-M   'P 1'
#
loop_
_entity.id
_entity.type
_entity.pdbx_description
1 polymer ?
#
loop_
_entity_poly.entity_id
_entity_poly.type
_entity_poly.pdbx_seq_one_letter_code
_entity_poly.pdbx_strand_id
1 'polypeptide(L)'
;MARRIIVIALGLLAFACSDVDEPTAARTGDDLIGHAAAEDLEPALLSKAAVQGLPDTFTRNRVMDDAFFNAVDAVSAAQVQAFLERSPYGGGQRCFLADVRVNGVSAAEAIVRGSRAHGINPIVMIARMQVEKGLISKTRSPGGNAVDFAFGCGCPDG
;
A
#
# COMPACT_ATOMS: atom_id res chain seq x y z
N MET A 1 -13.63 54.01 -1.78
CA MET A 1 -13.63 53.12 -2.97
C MET A 1 -14.04 51.72 -2.51
N ALA A 2 -15.29 51.36 -2.76
CA ALA A 2 -15.89 50.09 -2.33
C ALA A 2 -15.77 49.05 -3.45
N ARG A 3 -15.21 47.87 -3.16
CA ARG A 3 -15.18 46.73 -4.09
C ARG A 3 -16.18 45.68 -3.62
N ARG A 4 -17.20 45.48 -4.46
CA ARG A 4 -18.31 44.54 -4.32
C ARG A 4 -17.80 43.10 -4.49
N ILE A 5 -18.08 42.23 -3.52
CA ILE A 5 -17.91 40.79 -3.65
C ILE A 5 -19.23 40.23 -4.20
N ILE A 6 -19.16 39.59 -5.36
CA ILE A 6 -20.28 38.96 -6.05
C ILE A 6 -20.53 37.60 -5.39
N VAL A 7 -21.73 37.43 -4.83
CA VAL A 7 -22.26 36.14 -4.34
C VAL A 7 -22.80 35.38 -5.54
N ILE A 8 -22.19 34.25 -5.91
CA ILE A 8 -22.75 33.33 -6.90
C ILE A 8 -23.57 32.30 -6.14
N ALA A 9 -24.89 32.51 -6.13
CA ALA A 9 -25.87 31.47 -5.86
C ALA A 9 -26.00 30.61 -7.13
N LEU A 10 -25.63 29.34 -7.08
CA LEU A 10 -25.90 28.39 -8.15
C LEU A 10 -26.94 27.38 -7.66
N GLY A 11 -28.09 27.45 -8.34
CA GLY A 11 -29.35 26.88 -7.91
C GLY A 11 -29.47 25.37 -8.02
N LEU A 12 -30.35 24.88 -7.15
CA LEU A 12 -31.00 23.59 -7.13
C LEU A 12 -31.80 23.38 -8.43
N LEU A 13 -31.50 22.34 -9.20
CA LEU A 13 -32.39 21.83 -10.24
C LEU A 13 -32.77 20.38 -9.92
N ALA A 14 -34.03 20.20 -9.53
CA ALA A 14 -34.69 18.91 -9.52
C ALA A 14 -34.95 18.48 -10.97
N PHE A 15 -34.50 17.29 -11.34
CA PHE A 15 -34.91 16.63 -12.58
C PHE A 15 -35.67 15.35 -12.21
N ALA A 16 -36.88 15.26 -12.75
CA ALA A 16 -37.91 14.30 -12.43
C ALA A 16 -37.56 12.88 -12.93
N CYS A 17 -38.16 11.88 -12.26
CA CYS A 17 -38.25 10.50 -12.72
C CYS A 17 -38.78 10.42 -14.15
N SER A 18 -38.03 9.75 -15.01
CA SER A 18 -38.57 9.10 -16.19
C SER A 18 -38.21 7.62 -16.09
N ASP A 19 -39.24 6.81 -15.89
CA ASP A 19 -39.20 5.36 -15.96
C ASP A 19 -38.62 4.93 -17.32
N VAL A 20 -37.44 4.32 -17.28
CA VAL A 20 -36.91 3.58 -18.42
C VAL A 20 -37.14 2.11 -18.09
N ASP A 21 -38.16 1.55 -18.73
CA ASP A 21 -38.33 0.11 -18.95
C ASP A 21 -36.96 -0.53 -19.22
N GLU A 22 -36.50 -1.41 -18.34
CA GLU A 22 -35.39 -2.31 -18.64
C GLU A 22 -35.93 -3.41 -19.57
N PRO A 23 -35.54 -3.45 -20.85
CA PRO A 23 -35.70 -4.69 -21.58
C PRO A 23 -34.72 -5.68 -20.96
N THR A 24 -35.24 -6.76 -20.38
CA THR A 24 -34.47 -7.96 -20.04
C THR A 24 -33.92 -8.58 -21.34
N ALA A 25 -32.88 -7.97 -21.88
CA ALA A 25 -32.02 -8.56 -22.88
C ALA A 25 -31.08 -9.50 -22.13
N ALA A 26 -31.21 -10.80 -22.42
CA ALA A 26 -30.23 -11.79 -22.03
C ALA A 26 -28.84 -11.29 -22.46
N ARG A 27 -28.00 -10.93 -21.49
CA ARG A 27 -26.61 -10.59 -21.74
C ARG A 27 -25.92 -11.84 -22.25
N THR A 28 -25.80 -11.94 -23.57
CA THR A 28 -24.84 -12.82 -24.23
C THR A 28 -23.46 -12.50 -23.65
N GLY A 29 -22.68 -13.53 -23.31
CA GLY A 29 -21.43 -13.46 -22.55
C GLY A 29 -20.26 -12.78 -23.26
N ASP A 30 -20.51 -11.71 -24.00
CA ASP A 30 -19.54 -10.90 -24.76
C ASP A 30 -19.29 -9.52 -24.11
N ASP A 31 -20.09 -9.14 -23.10
CA ASP A 31 -19.95 -7.87 -22.37
C ASP A 31 -19.03 -7.94 -21.14
N LEU A 32 -18.46 -9.11 -20.87
CA LEU A 32 -17.29 -9.18 -20.01
C LEU A 32 -16.10 -8.86 -20.92
N ILE A 33 -15.64 -7.59 -20.90
CA ILE A 33 -14.26 -7.32 -21.27
C ILE A 33 -13.43 -8.23 -20.37
N GLY A 34 -13.03 -9.37 -20.94
CA GLY A 34 -12.19 -10.32 -20.27
C GLY A 34 -10.92 -9.57 -19.98
N HIS A 35 -10.68 -9.26 -18.71
CA HIS A 35 -9.31 -9.22 -18.24
C HIS A 35 -8.76 -10.58 -18.62
N ALA A 36 -7.96 -10.63 -19.69
CA ALA A 36 -7.31 -11.84 -20.14
C ALA A 36 -6.39 -12.27 -19.00
N ALA A 37 -6.93 -13.07 -18.09
CA ALA A 37 -6.26 -13.58 -16.90
C ALA A 37 -5.00 -14.40 -17.24
N ALA A 38 -4.77 -14.66 -18.52
CA ALA A 38 -3.55 -15.27 -19.04
C ALA A 38 -2.34 -14.33 -18.97
N GLU A 39 -2.50 -13.02 -19.17
CA GLU A 39 -1.36 -12.08 -19.25
C GLU A 39 -0.70 -11.87 -17.88
N ASP A 40 -1.46 -11.97 -16.79
CA ASP A 40 -0.95 -11.88 -15.40
C ASP A 40 -0.24 -13.17 -14.93
N LEU A 41 -0.37 -14.25 -15.68
CA LEU A 41 0.29 -15.54 -15.43
C LEU A 41 1.49 -15.79 -16.34
N GLU A 42 1.69 -14.94 -17.36
CA GLU A 42 2.90 -14.99 -18.15
C GLU A 42 4.05 -14.49 -17.26
N PRO A 43 5.06 -15.33 -16.97
CA PRO A 43 6.22 -14.85 -16.25
C PRO A 43 6.92 -13.86 -17.18
N ALA A 44 6.66 -12.57 -16.95
CA ALA A 44 7.48 -11.51 -17.52
C ALA A 44 8.92 -11.94 -17.32
N LEU A 45 9.67 -12.04 -18.41
CA LEU A 45 11.06 -12.49 -18.50
C LEU A 45 12.03 -11.55 -17.79
N LEU A 46 11.67 -11.02 -16.61
CA LEU A 46 12.60 -10.85 -15.53
C LEU A 46 13.21 -12.23 -15.31
N SER A 47 14.44 -12.41 -15.82
CA SER A 47 15.26 -13.57 -15.51
C SER A 47 15.03 -13.89 -14.05
N LYS A 48 14.64 -15.14 -13.77
CA LYS A 48 14.40 -15.73 -12.46
C LYS A 48 15.66 -15.57 -11.59
N ALA A 49 16.00 -14.34 -11.26
CA ALA A 49 16.93 -13.98 -10.22
C ALA A 49 16.26 -14.62 -9.01
N ALA A 50 16.88 -15.70 -8.55
CA ALA A 50 16.35 -16.53 -7.49
C ALA A 50 16.07 -15.60 -6.32
N VAL A 51 14.81 -15.21 -6.16
CA VAL A 51 14.35 -14.53 -4.96
C VAL A 51 14.65 -15.53 -3.86
N GLN A 52 15.62 -15.20 -3.02
CA GLN A 52 16.09 -16.10 -1.97
C GLN A 52 14.89 -16.53 -1.12
N GLY A 53 14.62 -17.84 -1.08
CA GLY A 53 13.49 -18.41 -0.34
C GLY A 53 12.28 -18.86 -1.15
N LEU A 54 12.30 -18.77 -2.49
CA LEU A 54 11.28 -19.42 -3.33
C LEU A 54 11.75 -20.80 -3.82
N PRO A 55 11.01 -21.89 -3.53
CA PRO A 55 11.36 -23.22 -4.03
C PRO A 55 11.18 -23.30 -5.54
N ASP A 56 12.03 -24.11 -6.20
CA ASP A 56 11.92 -24.42 -7.63
C ASP A 56 10.72 -25.36 -7.94
N THR A 57 10.18 -26.01 -6.91
CA THR A 57 9.05 -26.93 -6.97
C THR A 57 7.88 -26.42 -6.13
N PHE A 58 6.70 -26.33 -6.74
CA PHE A 58 5.47 -25.97 -6.02
C PHE A 58 5.12 -27.02 -4.96
N THR A 59 5.00 -26.57 -3.71
CA THR A 59 4.58 -27.42 -2.59
C THR A 59 3.29 -26.85 -2.02
N ARG A 60 2.18 -27.59 -2.15
CA ARG A 60 0.82 -27.13 -1.77
C ARG A 60 0.74 -26.53 -0.36
N ASN A 61 1.50 -27.08 0.58
CA ASN A 61 1.45 -26.72 1.99
C ASN A 61 2.56 -25.72 2.41
N ARG A 62 3.36 -25.23 1.47
CA ARG A 62 4.48 -24.32 1.73
C ARG A 62 4.15 -22.97 1.12
N VAL A 63 3.65 -22.06 1.95
CA VAL A 63 3.33 -20.68 1.53
C VAL A 63 4.58 -19.81 1.59
N MET A 64 5.29 -19.84 2.72
CA MET A 64 6.50 -19.04 2.95
C MET A 64 7.39 -19.72 3.98
N ASP A 65 8.70 -19.64 3.79
CA ASP A 65 9.68 -20.25 4.71
C ASP A 65 9.98 -19.37 5.92
N ASP A 66 10.26 -19.99 7.05
CA ASP A 66 10.77 -19.32 8.25
C ASP A 66 12.07 -18.54 7.96
N ALA A 67 12.88 -19.05 7.03
CA ALA A 67 14.09 -18.37 6.57
C ALA A 67 13.78 -16.97 5.99
N PHE A 68 12.65 -16.81 5.31
CA PHE A 68 12.21 -15.49 4.84
C PHE A 68 11.81 -14.60 6.00
N PHE A 69 11.03 -15.09 6.96
CA PHE A 69 10.58 -14.29 8.11
C PHE A 69 11.74 -13.81 8.99
N ASN A 70 12.85 -14.54 9.04
CA ASN A 70 14.03 -14.22 9.84
C ASN A 70 15.18 -13.58 9.05
N ALA A 71 15.00 -13.28 7.76
CA ALA A 71 16.02 -12.65 6.93
C ALA A 71 16.20 -11.16 7.27
N VAL A 72 16.83 -10.88 8.41
CA VAL A 72 17.01 -9.52 8.96
C VAL A 72 17.84 -8.59 8.08
N ASP A 73 18.64 -9.15 7.17
CA ASP A 73 19.48 -8.41 6.21
C ASP A 73 18.94 -8.43 4.77
N ALA A 74 17.67 -8.82 4.59
CA ALA A 74 17.04 -8.86 3.26
C ALA A 74 17.02 -7.49 2.56
N VAL A 75 16.90 -6.40 3.32
CA VAL A 75 16.96 -5.02 2.82
C VAL A 75 17.69 -4.09 3.77
N SER A 76 18.44 -3.15 3.22
CA SER A 76 19.13 -2.08 3.95
C SER A 76 18.22 -0.87 4.20
N ALA A 77 18.60 -0.02 5.16
CA ALA A 77 17.87 1.23 5.42
C ALA A 77 17.87 2.17 4.21
N ALA A 78 18.92 2.18 3.40
CA ALA A 78 18.97 2.96 2.16
C ALA A 78 17.95 2.46 1.12
N GLN A 79 17.79 1.15 0.98
CA GLN A 79 16.78 0.55 0.10
C GLN A 79 15.36 0.85 0.60
N VAL A 80 15.13 0.76 1.91
CA VAL A 80 13.84 1.13 2.51
C VAL A 80 13.57 2.62 2.33
N GLN A 81 14.56 3.49 2.51
CA GLN A 81 14.42 4.92 2.26
C GLN A 81 14.01 5.14 0.80
N ALA A 82 14.78 4.63 -0.17
CA ALA A 82 14.45 4.77 -1.60
C ALA A 82 13.04 4.28 -1.95
N PHE A 83 12.60 3.18 -1.32
CA PHE A 83 11.24 2.67 -1.45
C PHE A 83 10.19 3.67 -0.91
N LEU A 84 10.41 4.27 0.26
CA LEU A 84 9.52 5.29 0.81
C LEU A 84 9.52 6.57 -0.03
N GLU A 85 10.65 6.90 -0.67
CA GLU A 85 10.75 8.07 -1.55
C GLU A 85 9.97 7.91 -2.85
N ARG A 86 9.83 6.66 -3.31
CA ARG A 86 9.14 6.29 -4.55
C ARG A 86 8.23 5.09 -4.30
N SER A 87 7.21 5.32 -3.48
CA SER A 87 6.24 4.29 -3.13
C SER A 87 5.46 3.87 -4.39
N PRO A 88 5.20 2.57 -4.61
CA PRO A 88 4.42 2.12 -5.75
C PRO A 88 2.96 2.61 -5.72
N TYR A 89 2.48 3.11 -4.59
CA TYR A 89 1.13 3.64 -4.43
C TYR A 89 0.99 5.06 -4.97
N GLY A 90 -0.22 5.41 -5.42
CA GLY A 90 -0.55 6.77 -5.86
C GLY A 90 0.22 7.24 -7.11
N GLY A 91 0.78 6.32 -7.90
CA GLY A 91 1.54 6.64 -9.11
C GLY A 91 3.01 6.97 -8.87
N GLY A 92 3.66 6.34 -7.87
CA GLY A 92 5.07 6.62 -7.56
C GLY A 92 5.26 7.74 -6.53
N GLN A 93 4.21 8.09 -5.78
CA GLN A 93 4.26 9.22 -4.86
C GLN A 93 5.15 8.93 -3.65
N ARG A 94 5.75 9.99 -3.12
CA ARG A 94 6.56 9.92 -1.90
C ARG A 94 5.67 9.64 -0.68
N CYS A 95 6.08 8.67 0.14
CA CYS A 95 5.45 8.38 1.43
C CYS A 95 5.90 9.39 2.50
N PHE A 96 5.00 9.80 3.39
CA PHE A 96 5.31 10.73 4.48
C PHE A 96 6.41 10.20 5.41
N LEU A 97 6.52 8.87 5.57
CA LEU A 97 7.56 8.23 6.39
C LEU A 97 8.97 8.53 5.87
N ALA A 98 9.13 8.88 4.60
CA ALA A 98 10.42 9.25 4.04
C ALA A 98 11.04 10.47 4.73
N ASP A 99 10.21 11.33 5.34
CA ASP A 99 10.65 12.56 6.01
C ASP A 99 10.60 12.43 7.55
N VAL A 100 10.00 11.36 8.07
CA VAL A 100 9.88 11.12 9.51
C VAL A 100 11.23 10.80 10.13
N ARG A 101 11.49 11.40 11.30
CA ARG A 101 12.64 11.10 12.16
C ARG A 101 12.17 10.52 13.49
N VAL A 102 12.80 9.43 13.91
CA VAL A 102 12.56 8.77 15.20
C VAL A 102 13.86 8.80 15.99
N ASN A 103 13.90 9.52 17.11
CA ASN A 103 15.12 9.69 17.91
C ASN A 103 16.35 10.14 17.09
N GLY A 104 16.13 11.06 16.14
CA GLY A 104 17.17 11.64 15.29
C GLY A 104 17.53 10.83 14.03
N VAL A 105 17.13 9.55 13.94
CA VAL A 105 17.35 8.73 12.73
C VAL A 105 16.15 8.73 11.80
N SER A 106 16.32 8.38 10.52
CA SER A 106 15.18 8.25 9.59
C SER A 106 14.24 7.12 10.01
N ALA A 107 12.98 7.20 9.60
CA ALA A 107 12.04 6.10 9.79
C ALA A 107 12.56 4.79 9.15
N ALA A 108 13.18 4.87 7.97
CA ALA A 108 13.79 3.73 7.31
C ALA A 108 14.87 3.05 8.16
N GLU A 109 15.75 3.83 8.79
CA GLU A 109 16.76 3.33 9.72
C GLU A 109 16.12 2.72 10.97
N ALA A 110 15.11 3.39 11.54
CA ALA A 110 14.38 2.89 12.70
C ALA A 110 13.68 1.55 12.42
N ILE A 111 13.06 1.39 11.24
CA ILE A 111 12.40 0.16 10.79
C ILE A 111 13.42 -0.97 10.69
N VAL A 112 14.53 -0.77 9.98
CA VAL A 112 15.54 -1.83 9.78
C VAL A 112 16.20 -2.20 11.11
N ARG A 113 16.53 -1.21 11.94
CA ARG A 113 17.10 -1.45 13.27
C ARG A 113 16.13 -2.21 14.18
N GLY A 114 14.85 -1.82 14.20
CA GLY A 114 13.82 -2.52 14.97
C GLY A 114 13.61 -3.95 14.47
N SER A 115 13.55 -4.14 13.16
CA SER A 115 13.42 -5.46 12.53
C SER A 115 14.57 -6.39 12.93
N ARG A 116 15.82 -5.90 12.87
CA ARG A 116 17.01 -6.64 13.34
C ARG A 116 16.97 -6.94 14.83
N ALA A 117 16.59 -5.97 15.66
CA ALA A 117 16.51 -6.15 17.11
C ALA A 117 15.51 -7.25 17.52
N HIS A 118 14.47 -7.46 16.71
CA HIS A 118 13.45 -8.48 16.94
C HIS A 118 13.61 -9.75 16.10
N GLY A 119 14.67 -9.85 15.28
CA GLY A 119 14.89 -11.03 14.43
C GLY A 119 13.89 -11.18 13.28
N ILE A 120 13.23 -10.09 12.87
CA ILE A 120 12.18 -10.09 11.84
C ILE A 120 12.74 -9.50 10.55
N ASN A 121 12.36 -10.06 9.40
CA ASN A 121 12.67 -9.49 8.10
C ASN A 121 12.01 -8.10 7.93
N PRO A 122 12.77 -7.05 7.59
CA PRO A 122 12.22 -5.70 7.45
C PRO A 122 11.10 -5.58 6.40
N ILE A 123 11.07 -6.44 5.37
CA ILE A 123 9.98 -6.49 4.38
C ILE A 123 8.65 -6.85 5.06
N VAL A 124 8.67 -7.80 6.00
CA VAL A 124 7.47 -8.22 6.74
C VAL A 124 6.96 -7.08 7.63
N MET A 125 7.88 -6.35 8.28
CA MET A 125 7.53 -5.17 9.07
C MET A 125 6.87 -4.09 8.21
N ILE A 126 7.40 -3.83 7.01
CA ILE A 126 6.83 -2.87 6.05
C ILE A 126 5.45 -3.30 5.57
N ALA A 127 5.28 -4.59 5.23
CA ALA A 127 3.99 -5.14 4.87
C ALA A 127 2.98 -4.98 6.01
N ARG A 128 3.40 -5.21 7.27
CA ARG A 128 2.53 -5.05 8.44
C ARG A 128 2.01 -3.62 8.59
N MET A 129 2.90 -2.62 8.49
CA MET A 129 2.52 -1.21 8.55
C MET A 129 1.50 -0.84 7.45
N GLN A 130 1.61 -1.45 6.27
CA GLN A 130 0.64 -1.25 5.19
C GLN A 130 -0.71 -1.90 5.50
N VAL A 131 -0.75 -3.15 5.99
CA VAL A 131 -2.04 -3.81 6.26
C VAL A 131 -2.74 -3.25 7.51
N GLU A 132 -2.01 -2.75 8.50
CA GLU A 132 -2.63 -2.24 9.72
C GLU A 132 -3.25 -0.85 9.56
N LYS A 133 -2.53 0.07 8.91
CA LYS A 133 -2.95 1.50 8.82
C LYS A 133 -2.70 2.14 7.46
N GLY A 134 -2.25 1.38 6.47
CA GLY A 134 -1.96 1.88 5.14
C GLY A 134 -0.87 2.96 5.15
N LEU A 135 0.14 2.84 6.00
CA LEU A 135 1.12 3.92 6.17
C LEU A 135 1.98 4.16 4.92
N ILE A 136 2.29 3.11 4.17
CA ILE A 136 3.21 3.17 3.02
C ILE A 136 2.59 3.95 1.84
N SER A 137 1.26 4.00 1.76
CA SER A 137 0.54 4.77 0.73
C SER A 137 0.24 6.23 1.11
N LYS A 138 0.52 6.64 2.35
CA LYS A 138 0.20 8.00 2.81
C LYS A 138 1.26 8.99 2.38
N THR A 139 0.84 10.06 1.71
CA THR A 139 1.70 11.20 1.35
C THR A 139 1.76 12.28 2.43
N ARG A 140 0.79 12.28 3.36
CA ARG A 140 0.73 13.18 4.51
C ARG A 140 0.65 12.39 5.80
N SER A 141 1.23 12.94 6.86
CA SER A 141 1.17 12.33 8.19
C SER A 141 -0.28 12.08 8.60
N PRO A 142 -0.66 10.84 8.96
CA PRO A 142 -1.96 10.59 9.54
C PRO A 142 -2.06 11.21 10.94
N GLY A 143 -3.29 11.35 11.46
CA GLY A 143 -3.52 11.84 12.83
C GLY A 143 -2.82 10.98 13.89
N GLY A 144 -2.56 11.58 15.06
CA GLY A 144 -1.56 11.17 16.06
C GLY A 144 -1.43 9.66 16.31
N ASN A 145 -2.54 8.95 16.50
CA ASN A 145 -2.49 7.56 16.95
C ASN A 145 -2.18 6.56 15.82
N ALA A 146 -2.29 6.95 14.55
CA ALA A 146 -2.19 6.00 13.43
C ALA A 146 -0.77 5.45 13.23
N VAL A 147 0.26 6.23 13.60
CA VAL A 147 1.64 5.75 13.57
C VAL A 147 1.88 4.77 14.71
N ASP A 148 1.48 5.13 15.94
CA ASP A 148 1.62 4.26 17.11
C ASP A 148 0.86 2.95 16.96
N PHE A 149 -0.36 2.98 16.43
CA PHE A 149 -1.12 1.76 16.14
C PHE A 149 -0.42 0.86 15.13
N ALA A 150 0.20 1.40 14.08
CA ALA A 150 0.88 0.61 13.06
C ALA A 150 2.14 -0.11 13.56
N PHE A 151 2.66 0.33 14.70
CA PHE A 151 3.75 -0.33 15.42
C PHE A 151 3.27 -1.09 16.65
N GLY A 152 1.95 -1.20 16.87
CA GLY A 152 1.36 -1.88 18.02
C GLY A 152 1.53 -1.15 19.37
N CYS A 153 1.97 0.12 19.37
CA CYS A 153 2.24 0.91 20.57
C CYS A 153 1.01 1.69 21.09
N GLY A 154 -0.13 1.62 20.40
CA GLY A 154 -1.29 2.46 20.62
C GLY A 154 -2.38 1.89 21.53
N CYS A 155 -2.05 1.16 22.61
CA CYS A 155 -3.05 0.67 23.58
C CYS A 155 -3.81 1.85 24.22
N PRO A 156 -5.10 2.08 23.92
CA PRO A 156 -5.95 3.00 24.67
C PRO A 156 -6.66 2.19 25.75
N ASP A 157 -5.91 1.77 26.76
CA ASP A 157 -6.44 1.01 27.89
C ASP A 157 -6.55 2.01 29.05
N GLY A 158 -7.72 2.65 29.15
CA GLY A 158 -8.17 3.33 30.36
C GLY A 158 -8.79 2.34 31.32
#